data_AF-A0AA37M444-F1
#
_entry.id   AF-A0AA37M444-F1
#
_cell.length_a   1.000
_cell.length_b   1.000
_cell.length_c   1.000
_cell.angle_alpha   90.00
_cell.angle_beta   90.00
_cell.angle_gamma   90.00
#
_symmetry.space_group_name_H-M   'P 1'
#
loop_
_entity.id
_entity.type
_entity.pdbx_description
1 polymer ?
#
loop_
_entity_poly.entity_id
_entity_poly.type
_entity_poly.pdbx_seq_one_letter_code
_entity_poly.pdbx_strand_id
1 'polypeptide(L)'
;MRPTKLLALMGALACGVVGLPAGAQGIRNAPPPRALETAAYVFAAANVCGYRIGTAPFEALLARYQVSIEDVRPPRGPFGAKVQTIFALMSNQMMQNRDAACRAVAGEYGPEGNIAPGILLPAAREEAPPARQP
;
A
#
# COMPACT_ATOMS: atom_id res chain seq x y z
N MET A 1 61.61 14.14 30.37
CA MET A 1 60.51 14.70 29.55
C MET A 1 61.03 15.85 28.70
N ARG A 2 60.56 15.92 27.44
CA ARG A 2 60.88 16.86 26.32
C ARG A 2 62.14 16.53 25.50
N PRO A 3 62.23 16.94 24.21
CA PRO A 3 61.23 17.29 23.17
C PRO A 3 61.51 16.48 21.85
N THR A 4 60.81 16.52 20.69
CA THR A 4 60.68 17.59 19.68
C THR A 4 60.17 17.00 18.33
N LYS A 5 59.47 17.84 17.51
CA LYS A 5 59.24 17.84 16.02
C LYS A 5 58.16 16.90 15.44
N LEU A 6 57.06 17.41 14.83
CA LEU A 6 56.84 18.10 13.52
C LEU A 6 56.85 17.14 12.29
N LEU A 7 55.97 17.44 11.33
CA LEU A 7 55.58 16.74 10.07
C LEU A 7 54.52 15.63 10.22
N ALA A 8 53.52 15.48 9.35
CA ALA A 8 53.06 16.22 8.17
C ALA A 8 51.63 15.73 7.82
N LEU A 9 50.94 16.53 7.00
CA LEU A 9 49.69 16.21 6.30
C LEU A 9 49.63 14.77 5.77
N MET A 10 48.47 14.12 5.92
CA MET A 10 47.82 13.39 4.84
C MET A 10 46.30 13.49 5.04
N GLY A 11 45.67 14.29 4.19
CA GLY A 11 44.25 14.21 3.96
C GLY A 11 43.92 12.91 3.23
N ALA A 12 42.89 12.22 3.70
CA ALA A 12 42.15 11.27 2.91
C ALA A 12 40.67 11.50 3.22
N LEU A 13 40.08 12.41 2.43
CA LEU A 13 38.67 12.29 2.06
C LEU A 13 38.49 10.90 1.46
N ALA A 14 37.69 10.06 2.10
CA ALA A 14 36.98 9.00 1.41
C ALA A 14 35.60 8.87 2.04
N CYS A 15 34.66 9.42 1.29
CA CYS A 15 33.22 9.44 1.44
C CYS A 15 32.60 8.22 2.11
N GLY A 16 31.51 8.51 2.82
CA GLY A 16 30.68 7.55 3.49
C GLY A 16 30.21 6.41 2.58
N VAL A 17 30.39 5.20 3.09
CA VAL A 17 29.49 4.09 2.77
C VAL A 17 28.21 4.28 3.59
N VAL A 18 27.45 5.30 3.19
CA VAL A 18 26.04 5.42 3.52
C VAL A 18 25.38 4.18 2.93
N GLY A 19 24.63 3.46 3.76
CA GLY A 19 23.86 2.29 3.34
C GLY A 19 23.07 2.61 2.07
N LEU A 20 23.40 1.93 0.99
CA LEU A 20 22.47 1.79 -0.12
C LEU A 20 21.35 0.88 0.39
N PRO A 21 20.07 1.32 0.45
CA PRO A 21 19.01 0.34 0.47
C PRO A 21 19.18 -0.47 -0.82
N ALA A 22 19.24 -1.79 -0.67
CA ALA A 22 19.24 -2.73 -1.78
C ALA A 22 18.16 -2.30 -2.77
N GLY A 23 18.61 -1.77 -3.91
CA GLY A 23 17.73 -1.36 -4.99
C GLY A 23 16.85 -2.55 -5.32
N ALA A 24 15.54 -2.32 -5.26
CA ALA A 24 14.53 -3.25 -5.70
C ALA A 24 15.01 -3.97 -6.97
N GLN A 25 15.29 -5.27 -6.84
CA GLN A 25 15.52 -6.13 -7.98
C GLN A 25 14.24 -6.06 -8.81
N GLY A 26 14.26 -5.23 -9.85
CA GLY A 26 13.11 -4.99 -10.70
C GLY A 26 12.66 -6.32 -11.29
N ILE A 27 11.54 -6.84 -10.79
CA ILE A 27 10.88 -8.01 -11.39
C ILE A 27 10.62 -7.62 -12.85
N ARG A 28 11.15 -8.40 -13.79
CA ARG A 28 10.84 -8.24 -15.22
C ARG A 28 9.31 -8.41 -15.31
N ASN A 29 8.59 -7.35 -15.70
CA ASN A 29 7.12 -7.20 -15.62
C ASN A 29 6.54 -6.73 -14.26
N ALA A 30 7.25 -5.86 -13.54
CA ALA A 30 6.64 -5.17 -12.41
C ALA A 30 5.46 -4.31 -12.87
N PRO A 31 4.28 -4.40 -12.21
CA PRO A 31 3.16 -3.53 -12.44
C PRO A 31 3.55 -2.06 -12.42
N PRO A 32 2.86 -1.19 -13.17
CA PRO A 32 3.06 0.23 -13.02
C PRO A 32 2.83 0.60 -11.54
N PRO A 33 3.64 1.51 -10.95
CA PRO A 33 3.54 1.89 -9.53
C PRO A 33 2.10 2.20 -9.09
N ARG A 34 1.36 2.86 -9.99
CA ARG A 34 -0.04 3.23 -9.82
C ARG A 34 -0.97 2.03 -9.53
N ALA A 35 -0.70 0.85 -10.09
CA ALA A 35 -1.53 -0.34 -9.85
C ALA A 35 -1.38 -0.84 -8.40
N LEU A 36 -0.14 -0.88 -7.90
CA LEU A 36 0.16 -1.30 -6.54
C LEU A 36 -0.36 -0.29 -5.52
N GLU A 37 -0.24 1.01 -5.83
CA GLU A 37 -0.79 2.10 -5.03
C GLU A 37 -2.32 2.05 -5.00
N THR A 38 -2.98 1.86 -6.14
CA THR A 38 -4.44 1.73 -6.22
C THR A 38 -4.92 0.53 -5.40
N ALA A 39 -4.25 -0.63 -5.53
CA ALA A 39 -4.58 -1.81 -4.75
C ALA A 39 -4.42 -1.55 -3.25
N ALA A 40 -3.26 -1.01 -2.83
CA ALA A 40 -2.99 -0.66 -1.45
C ALA A 40 -4.01 0.35 -0.88
N TYR A 41 -4.42 1.33 -1.67
CA TYR A 41 -5.39 2.34 -1.30
C TYR A 41 -6.78 1.74 -1.06
N VAL A 42 -7.24 0.87 -1.96
CA VAL A 42 -8.52 0.15 -1.82
C VAL A 42 -8.49 -0.80 -0.62
N PHE A 43 -7.39 -1.52 -0.40
CA PHE A 43 -7.23 -2.38 0.78
C PHE A 43 -7.20 -1.56 2.09
N ALA A 44 -6.52 -0.42 2.10
CA ALA A 44 -6.47 0.49 3.25
C ALA A 44 -7.86 1.06 3.56
N ALA A 45 -8.58 1.52 2.54
CA ALA A 45 -9.96 1.98 2.65
C ALA A 45 -10.89 0.91 3.23
N ALA A 46 -10.83 -0.32 2.70
CA ALA A 46 -11.62 -1.43 3.21
C ALA A 46 -11.33 -1.71 4.70
N ASN A 47 -10.05 -1.67 5.09
CA ASN A 47 -9.63 -1.93 6.45
C ASN A 47 -10.01 -0.79 7.44
N VAL A 48 -9.73 0.46 7.07
CA VAL A 48 -9.91 1.63 7.95
C VAL A 48 -11.36 2.11 8.02
N CYS A 49 -12.06 2.06 6.89
CA CYS A 49 -13.43 2.55 6.78
C CYS A 49 -14.48 1.44 6.92
N GLY A 50 -14.06 0.17 6.93
CA GLY A 50 -14.96 -0.98 7.08
C GLY A 50 -15.75 -1.32 5.82
N TYR A 51 -15.25 -0.98 4.64
CA TYR A 51 -15.90 -1.35 3.38
C TYR A 51 -15.60 -2.80 3.00
N ARG A 52 -16.51 -3.39 2.22
CA ARG A 52 -16.26 -4.64 1.50
C ARG A 52 -15.80 -4.34 0.10
N ILE A 53 -14.83 -5.11 -0.39
CA ILE A 53 -14.32 -4.94 -1.75
C ILE A 53 -15.21 -5.72 -2.71
N GLY A 54 -15.82 -5.02 -3.67
CA GLY A 54 -16.45 -5.63 -4.83
C GLY A 54 -15.36 -6.22 -5.73
N THR A 55 -15.24 -7.55 -5.73
CA THR A 55 -14.15 -8.25 -6.42
C THR A 55 -14.18 -8.02 -7.93
N ALA A 56 -15.32 -8.20 -8.59
CA ALA A 56 -15.45 -8.01 -10.04
C ALA A 56 -15.06 -6.59 -10.52
N PRO A 57 -15.59 -5.48 -9.96
CA PRO A 57 -15.17 -4.14 -10.39
C PRO A 57 -13.71 -3.84 -10.04
N PHE A 58 -13.19 -4.40 -8.93
CA PHE A 58 -11.80 -4.23 -8.56
C PHE A 58 -10.84 -4.99 -9.50
N GLU A 59 -11.17 -6.22 -9.89
CA GLU A 59 -10.44 -6.97 -10.92
C GLU A 59 -10.46 -6.24 -12.26
N ALA A 60 -11.60 -5.71 -12.66
CA ALA A 60 -11.73 -4.94 -13.90
C ALA A 60 -10.85 -3.68 -13.89
N LEU A 61 -10.66 -3.03 -12.74
CA LEU A 61 -9.74 -1.89 -12.60
C LEU A 61 -8.27 -2.33 -12.70
N LEU A 62 -7.89 -3.39 -12.00
CA LEU A 62 -6.51 -3.90 -12.02
C LEU A 62 -6.12 -4.46 -13.39
N ALA A 63 -7.07 -5.07 -14.11
CA ALA A 63 -6.86 -5.58 -15.46
C ALA A 63 -6.44 -4.47 -16.45
N ARG A 64 -6.82 -3.19 -16.22
CA ARG A 64 -6.34 -2.05 -17.03
C ARG A 64 -4.83 -1.85 -16.93
N TYR A 65 -4.25 -2.31 -15.83
CA TYR A 65 -2.80 -2.29 -15.59
C TYR A 65 -2.14 -3.63 -15.89
N GLN A 66 -2.89 -4.61 -16.44
CA GLN A 66 -2.43 -5.98 -16.70
C GLN A 66 -2.02 -6.72 -15.42
N VAL A 67 -2.74 -6.46 -14.33
CA VAL A 67 -2.51 -7.04 -13.01
C VAL A 67 -3.76 -7.76 -12.53
N SER A 68 -3.61 -8.91 -11.90
CA SER A 68 -4.72 -9.60 -11.24
C SER A 68 -4.75 -9.29 -9.73
N ILE A 69 -5.91 -9.50 -9.07
CA ILE A 69 -5.99 -9.41 -7.60
C ILE A 69 -4.97 -10.34 -6.93
N GLU A 70 -4.76 -11.55 -7.46
CA GLU A 70 -3.85 -12.54 -6.87
C GLU A 70 -2.39 -12.07 -6.90
N ASP A 71 -2.02 -11.18 -7.83
CA ASP A 71 -0.67 -10.61 -7.90
C ASP A 71 -0.38 -9.59 -6.80
N VAL A 72 -1.43 -8.91 -6.33
CA VAL A 72 -1.34 -7.76 -5.42
C VAL A 72 -1.94 -8.02 -4.05
N ARG A 73 -2.59 -9.17 -3.83
CA ARG A 73 -3.31 -9.51 -2.58
C ARG A 73 -2.35 -9.62 -1.40
N PRO A 74 -2.27 -8.67 -0.46
CA PRO A 74 -1.30 -8.73 0.62
C PRO A 74 -1.59 -9.89 1.60
N PRO A 75 -0.56 -10.56 2.15
CA PRO A 75 0.86 -10.52 1.79
C PRO A 75 1.22 -11.51 0.65
N ARG A 76 0.21 -12.09 -0.01
CA ARG A 76 0.33 -13.12 -1.05
C ARG A 76 0.62 -12.51 -2.43
N GLY A 77 1.03 -13.35 -3.38
CA GLY A 77 1.33 -12.93 -4.74
C GLY A 77 2.71 -12.29 -4.93
N PRO A 78 3.20 -12.20 -6.18
CA PRO A 78 4.51 -11.65 -6.52
C PRO A 78 4.76 -10.22 -6.02
N PHE A 79 3.71 -9.41 -5.84
CA PHE A 79 3.84 -8.01 -5.39
C PHE A 79 3.21 -7.75 -4.01
N GLY A 80 2.72 -8.79 -3.33
CA GLY A 80 2.02 -8.68 -2.05
C GLY A 80 2.82 -7.97 -0.96
N ALA A 81 4.13 -8.24 -0.85
CA ALA A 81 5.00 -7.58 0.12
C ALA A 81 5.12 -6.07 -0.13
N LYS A 82 5.22 -5.66 -1.40
CA LYS A 82 5.29 -4.24 -1.78
C LYS A 82 3.96 -3.53 -1.53
N VAL A 83 2.84 -4.18 -1.89
CA VAL A 83 1.50 -3.65 -1.61
C VAL A 83 1.27 -3.56 -0.10
N GLN A 84 1.75 -4.52 0.69
CA GLN A 84 1.66 -4.50 2.15
C GLN A 84 2.38 -3.28 2.75
N THR A 85 3.58 -2.95 2.26
CA THR A 85 4.31 -1.75 2.71
C THR A 85 3.52 -0.47 2.41
N ILE A 86 2.99 -0.34 1.20
CA ILE A 86 2.22 0.84 0.79
C ILE A 86 0.89 0.90 1.57
N PHE A 87 0.22 -0.25 1.74
CA PHE A 87 -1.01 -0.39 2.51
C PHE A 87 -0.81 0.10 3.95
N ALA A 88 0.28 -0.28 4.61
CA ALA A 88 0.55 0.14 5.99
C ALA A 88 0.71 1.66 6.06
N LEU A 89 1.46 2.25 5.14
CA LEU A 89 1.63 3.70 5.05
C LEU A 89 0.28 4.41 4.82
N MET A 90 -0.49 3.97 3.84
CA MET A 90 -1.78 4.58 3.49
C MET A 90 -2.81 4.42 4.62
N SER A 91 -2.85 3.26 5.27
CA SER A 91 -3.75 3.01 6.40
C SER A 91 -3.46 3.96 7.56
N ASN A 92 -2.18 4.17 7.87
CA ASN A 92 -1.78 5.13 8.91
C ASN A 92 -2.21 6.56 8.56
N GLN A 93 -2.01 6.98 7.31
CA GLN A 93 -2.43 8.31 6.83
C GLN A 93 -3.95 8.48 6.85
N MET A 94 -4.71 7.45 6.44
CA MET A 94 -6.17 7.46 6.51
C MET A 94 -6.64 7.51 7.96
N MET A 95 -6.05 6.74 8.86
CA MET A 95 -6.44 6.74 10.28
C MET A 95 -6.28 8.10 10.94
N GLN A 96 -5.25 8.88 10.56
CA GLN A 96 -5.05 10.24 11.08
C GLN A 96 -6.17 11.20 10.64
N ASN A 97 -6.80 10.97 9.48
CA ASN A 97 -7.84 11.82 8.90
C ASN A 97 -9.07 11.00 8.47
N ARG A 98 -9.50 10.06 9.33
CA ARG A 98 -10.42 8.97 8.97
C ARG A 98 -11.69 9.46 8.27
N ASP A 99 -12.39 10.44 8.84
CA ASP A 99 -13.69 10.88 8.29
C ASP A 99 -13.55 11.60 6.94
N ALA A 100 -12.46 12.32 6.72
CA ALA A 100 -12.18 12.95 5.44
C ALA A 100 -11.76 11.89 4.40
N ALA A 101 -10.87 10.98 4.79
CA ALA A 101 -10.38 9.90 3.94
C ALA A 101 -11.51 8.98 3.48
N CYS A 102 -12.37 8.52 4.40
CA CYS A 102 -13.47 7.61 4.07
C CYS A 102 -14.50 8.27 3.14
N ARG A 103 -14.79 9.57 3.30
CA ARG A 103 -15.67 10.29 2.39
C ARG A 103 -15.08 10.44 0.99
N ALA A 104 -13.79 10.79 0.89
CA ALA A 104 -13.10 10.91 -0.39
C ALA A 104 -13.09 9.57 -1.14
N VAL A 105 -12.65 8.52 -0.45
CA VAL A 105 -12.64 7.13 -0.91
C VAL A 105 -14.01 6.66 -1.40
N ALA A 106 -15.08 6.96 -0.65
CA ALA A 106 -16.43 6.60 -1.05
C ALA A 106 -16.88 7.35 -2.31
N GLY A 107 -16.48 8.63 -2.47
CA GLY A 107 -16.74 9.40 -3.68
C GLY A 107 -15.94 8.93 -4.90
N GLU A 108 -14.81 8.25 -4.70
CA GLU A 108 -13.97 7.74 -5.78
C GLU A 108 -14.34 6.31 -6.20
N TYR A 109 -14.58 5.44 -5.21
CA TYR A 109 -14.68 4.00 -5.39
C TYR A 109 -15.95 3.38 -4.81
N GLY A 110 -16.81 4.17 -4.17
CA GLY A 110 -18.10 3.73 -3.64
C GLY A 110 -19.08 3.31 -4.74
N PRO A 111 -20.34 2.99 -4.39
CA PRO A 111 -21.36 2.59 -5.37
C PRO A 111 -21.53 3.59 -6.52
N GLU A 112 -21.47 4.88 -6.19
CA GLU A 112 -21.56 6.02 -7.12
C GLU A 112 -20.17 6.66 -7.37
N GLY A 113 -19.09 5.89 -7.24
CA GLY A 113 -17.72 6.38 -7.30
C GLY A 113 -17.34 6.96 -8.67
N ASN A 114 -16.66 8.10 -8.69
CA ASN A 114 -16.29 8.82 -9.91
C ASN A 114 -15.06 8.22 -10.65
N ILE A 115 -14.24 7.40 -9.99
CA ILE A 115 -13.07 6.76 -10.60
C ILE A 115 -13.42 5.35 -11.08
N ALA A 116 -13.96 4.53 -10.17
CA ALA A 116 -14.39 3.18 -10.47
C ALA A 116 -15.51 2.77 -9.49
N PRO A 117 -16.78 2.80 -9.94
CA PRO A 117 -17.92 2.56 -9.07
C PRO A 117 -17.99 1.10 -8.61
N GLY A 118 -18.54 0.89 -7.42
CA GLY A 118 -18.84 -0.43 -6.87
C GLY A 118 -17.63 -1.22 -6.35
N ILE A 119 -16.44 -0.62 -6.30
CA ILE A 119 -15.25 -1.26 -5.71
C ILE A 119 -15.38 -1.32 -4.19
N LEU A 120 -15.88 -0.26 -3.56
CA LEU A 120 -16.11 -0.20 -2.12
C LEU A 120 -17.60 -0.24 -1.84
N LEU A 121 -18.03 -1.38 -1.35
CA LEU A 121 -19.41 -1.64 -0.97
C LEU A 121 -19.55 -1.38 0.53
N PRO A 122 -20.70 -0.87 1.00
CA PRO A 122 -21.01 -0.85 2.41
C PRO A 122 -20.80 -2.23 3.03
N ALA A 123 -20.32 -2.25 4.28
CA ALA A 123 -20.32 -3.47 5.08
C ALA A 123 -21.69 -4.13 4.97
N ALA A 124 -21.75 -5.45 4.81
CA ALA A 124 -23.01 -6.12 5.07
C ALA A 124 -23.37 -5.76 6.49
N ARG A 125 -24.65 -5.42 6.70
CA ARG A 125 -25.20 -5.61 8.03
C ARG A 125 -24.92 -7.05 8.38
N GLU A 126 -24.13 -7.26 9.43
CA GLU A 126 -23.88 -8.57 9.99
C GLU A 126 -25.26 -9.20 10.25
N GLU A 127 -25.68 -10.13 9.39
CA GLU A 127 -26.84 -10.97 9.68
C GLU A 127 -26.45 -11.72 10.95
N ALA A 128 -27.11 -11.37 12.05
CA ALA A 128 -26.92 -12.03 13.33
C ALA A 128 -26.97 -13.55 13.10
N PRO A 129 -26.05 -14.33 13.71
CA PRO A 129 -26.04 -15.77 13.52
C PRO A 129 -27.45 -16.32 13.81
N PRO A 130 -27.96 -17.28 13.01
CA PRO A 130 -29.32 -17.77 13.19
C PRO A 130 -29.45 -18.23 14.64
N ALA A 131 -30.39 -17.60 15.36
CA ALA A 131 -30.67 -17.95 16.74
C ALA A 131 -30.90 -19.46 16.79
N ARG A 132 -30.04 -20.16 17.53
CA ARG A 132 -30.22 -21.59 17.79
C ARG A 132 -31.58 -21.72 18.48
N GLN A 133 -32.57 -22.21 17.72
CA GLN A 133 -33.91 -22.47 18.24
C GLN A 133 -33.80 -23.52 19.36
N PRO A 134 -34.60 -23.38 20.44
CA PRO A 134 -34.47 -24.17 21.67
C PRO A 134 -34.72 -25.66 21.46
#